data_AF-A0A4Q4T6S5-F1
#
_entry.id   AF-A0A4Q4T6S5-F1
#
_cell.length_a   1.000
_cell.length_b   1.000
_cell.length_c   1.000
_cell.angle_alpha   90.00
_cell.angle_beta   90.00
_cell.angle_gamma   90.00
#
_symmetry.space_group_name_H-M   'P 1'
#
loop_
_entity.id
_entity.type
_entity.pdbx_description
1 polymer ?
#
loop_
_entity_poly.entity_id
_entity_poly.type
_entity_poly.pdbx_seq_one_letter_code
_entity_poly.pdbx_strand_id
1 'polypeptide(L)'
;MKALSSNFLNRLASNGRWTCSNCRNHILASHVKTIQRQPPTKQYTAGSSRNYRRLPKSPRTRITILTAAATGAAGAGALAFTDDIKYGYRTSLNQRDKIEDEEERDRILRSCHRRCAERTLRVLERNGGIFIKLGQHLSAMTYLLPYEWTSTFVPLQDRCPVSSYASIAQMFRDDTGEDLKDYFSEFAEEPIGAASLAQVHLATVKETGQRVAVKVQHPGLALWAPLDLALTKFTFSTLKKFFPEYDLEWLSSEMEVSLPQELDFQQEAANAMRTQKHFAQMPELPLVIPNVIWAKKRILVMANERRAGGRAATTSR
;
A
#
# COMPACT_ATOMS: atom_id res chain seq x y z
N MET A 1 -44.33 32.47 31.07
CA MET A 1 -43.12 33.02 31.72
C MET A 1 -41.89 32.47 31.03
N LYS A 2 -41.09 33.38 30.44
CA LYS A 2 -39.62 33.45 30.40
C LYS A 2 -38.80 32.16 30.30
N ALA A 3 -37.68 32.05 29.60
CA ALA A 3 -37.01 32.76 28.51
C ALA A 3 -35.67 32.00 28.39
N LEU A 4 -35.35 31.56 27.17
CA LEU A 4 -34.03 31.48 26.54
C LEU A 4 -32.83 30.90 27.33
N SER A 5 -32.26 29.83 26.77
CA SER A 5 -30.83 29.86 26.41
C SER A 5 -30.67 29.34 24.98
N SER A 6 -30.48 30.29 24.08
CA SER A 6 -30.35 30.19 22.62
C SER A 6 -28.96 29.70 22.15
N ASN A 7 -28.28 28.85 22.92
CA ASN A 7 -26.88 28.51 22.64
C ASN A 7 -26.64 27.17 21.92
N PHE A 8 -27.70 26.41 21.62
CA PHE A 8 -27.55 25.14 20.89
C PHE A 8 -27.83 25.28 19.39
N LEU A 9 -28.65 26.25 18.98
CA LEU A 9 -29.08 26.43 17.58
C LEU A 9 -28.31 27.51 16.80
N ASN A 10 -27.45 28.30 17.47
CA ASN A 10 -26.61 29.33 16.81
C ASN A 10 -25.18 28.87 16.45
N ARG A 11 -24.81 27.60 16.63
CA ARG A 11 -23.48 27.08 16.21
C ARG A 11 -23.45 26.44 14.82
N LEU A 12 -24.57 26.46 14.09
CA LEU A 12 -24.67 25.95 12.72
C LEU A 12 -24.61 27.03 11.63
N ALA A 13 -24.43 28.31 11.98
CA ALA A 13 -24.45 29.40 11.01
C ALA A 13 -23.38 30.47 11.28
N SER A 14 -22.10 30.15 11.02
CA SER A 14 -21.11 31.17 10.64
C SER A 14 -19.90 30.53 9.95
N ASN A 15 -19.94 30.52 8.61
CA ASN A 15 -18.84 30.51 7.64
C ASN A 15 -17.43 30.09 8.11
N GLY A 16 -16.97 28.92 7.66
CA GLY A 16 -15.55 28.55 7.70
C GLY A 16 -15.27 27.09 7.39
N ARG A 17 -15.08 26.77 6.11
CA ARG A 17 -14.50 25.56 5.47
C ARG A 17 -14.14 24.39 6.38
N TRP A 18 -14.82 23.26 6.14
CA TRP A 18 -14.46 21.93 6.64
C TRP A 18 -13.05 21.52 6.16
N THR A 19 -12.07 21.56 7.06
CA THR A 19 -10.84 20.76 6.95
C THR A 19 -10.47 20.22 8.33
N CYS A 20 -10.06 18.96 8.37
CA CYS A 20 -9.54 18.27 9.55
C CYS A 20 -8.35 19.03 10.17
N SER A 21 -8.18 18.97 11.50
CA SER A 21 -7.08 19.63 12.23
C SER A 21 -5.68 19.31 11.66
N ASN A 22 -5.53 18.15 11.02
CA ASN A 22 -4.29 17.73 10.37
C ASN A 22 -4.01 18.51 9.07
N CYS A 23 -5.07 18.89 8.33
CA CYS A 23 -4.97 19.69 7.11
C CYS A 23 -4.66 21.17 7.40
N ARG A 24 -5.03 21.69 8.58
CA ARG A 24 -4.70 23.06 9.00
C ARG A 24 -3.20 23.28 9.19
N ASN A 25 -2.51 22.27 9.71
CA ASN A 25 -1.07 22.34 10.00
C ASN A 25 -0.23 22.23 8.71
N HIS A 26 -0.73 21.54 7.67
CA HIS A 26 -0.06 21.45 6.38
C HIS A 26 -0.06 22.76 5.58
N ILE A 27 -1.11 23.60 5.73
CA ILE A 27 -1.23 24.89 5.04
C ILE A 27 -0.31 25.96 5.66
N LEU A 28 0.02 25.85 6.95
CA LEU A 28 0.89 26.81 7.64
C LEU A 28 2.39 26.52 7.44
N ALA A 29 2.76 25.31 7.02
CA ALA A 29 4.15 24.91 6.82
C ALA A 29 4.72 25.25 5.42
N SER A 30 3.93 25.83 4.51
CA SER A 30 4.34 26.11 3.13
C SER A 30 5.18 27.40 2.93
N HIS A 31 5.87 27.86 3.97
CA HIS A 31 6.89 28.92 3.83
C HIS A 31 8.23 28.45 4.39
N VAL A 32 8.99 27.63 3.63
CA VAL A 32 10.47 27.66 3.56
C VAL A 32 10.96 26.91 2.30
N LYS A 33 11.58 27.69 1.40
CA LYS A 33 12.61 27.42 0.38
C LYS A 33 12.44 26.27 -0.64
N THR A 34 12.26 26.71 -1.88
CA THR A 34 12.56 26.08 -3.17
C THR A 34 13.89 25.31 -3.18
N ILE A 35 13.83 24.01 -3.52
CA ILE A 35 14.97 23.26 -4.08
C ILE A 35 14.45 22.59 -5.35
N GLN A 36 14.92 23.06 -6.51
CA GLN A 36 14.71 22.39 -7.78
C GLN A 36 15.42 21.03 -7.77
N ARG A 37 14.71 19.93 -8.03
CA ARG A 37 15.31 18.65 -8.41
C ARG A 37 14.51 18.06 -9.58
N GLN A 38 15.20 17.87 -10.69
CA GLN A 38 14.73 17.15 -11.87
C GLN A 38 14.40 15.69 -11.50
N PRO A 39 13.37 15.06 -12.11
CA PRO A 39 13.11 13.65 -11.92
C PRO A 39 14.11 12.82 -12.77
N PRO A 40 14.74 11.77 -12.22
CA PRO A 40 15.45 10.82 -13.07
C PRO A 40 14.44 9.82 -13.65
N THR A 41 14.27 9.86 -14.97
CA THR A 41 13.69 8.78 -15.76
C THR A 41 14.65 7.58 -15.74
N LYS A 42 14.21 6.45 -15.17
CA LYS A 42 14.90 5.16 -15.35
C LYS A 42 14.05 4.26 -16.23
N GLN A 43 14.39 4.20 -17.51
CA GLN A 43 14.04 3.11 -18.40
C GLN A 43 14.91 1.90 -18.05
N TYR A 44 14.29 0.72 -17.95
CA TYR A 44 15.01 -0.54 -17.79
C TYR A 44 15.19 -1.18 -19.17
N THR A 45 16.43 -1.24 -19.65
CA THR A 45 16.83 -2.04 -20.83
C THR A 45 17.55 -3.32 -20.40
N ALA A 46 17.35 -4.39 -21.16
CA ALA A 46 17.89 -5.71 -20.91
C ALA A 46 19.28 -5.88 -21.54
N GLY A 47 20.22 -6.45 -20.75
CA GLY A 47 21.31 -7.31 -21.21
C GLY A 47 22.64 -6.67 -21.65
N SER A 48 23.74 -7.01 -20.98
CA SER A 48 24.94 -7.67 -21.57
C SER A 48 26.03 -7.92 -20.51
N SER A 49 26.76 -9.01 -20.70
CA SER A 49 27.75 -9.62 -19.81
C SER A 49 29.15 -9.01 -19.96
N ARG A 50 29.91 -8.78 -18.86
CA ARG A 50 31.39 -8.92 -18.80
C ARG A 50 32.02 -8.67 -17.41
N ASN A 51 32.71 -9.72 -16.94
CA ASN A 51 33.95 -9.84 -16.13
C ASN A 51 34.35 -8.76 -15.11
N TYR A 52 34.42 -9.16 -13.83
CA TYR A 52 35.13 -8.44 -12.77
C TYR A 52 36.38 -9.19 -12.28
N ARG A 53 37.50 -8.44 -12.19
CA ARG A 53 38.78 -8.83 -11.56
C ARG A 53 38.59 -9.08 -10.05
N ARG A 54 39.31 -10.09 -9.52
CA ARG A 54 39.42 -10.42 -8.09
C ARG A 54 40.27 -9.41 -7.32
N LEU A 55 39.85 -9.09 -6.10
CA LEU A 55 40.67 -8.53 -5.01
C LEU A 55 40.64 -9.48 -3.78
N PRO A 56 41.69 -9.49 -2.93
CA PRO A 56 42.04 -10.64 -2.08
C PRO A 56 41.29 -10.70 -0.73
N LYS A 57 41.25 -11.92 -0.15
CA LYS A 57 40.58 -12.30 1.11
C LYS A 57 41.55 -12.33 2.31
N SER A 58 41.06 -12.02 3.52
CA SER A 58 41.27 -12.80 4.77
C SER A 58 40.37 -12.26 5.93
N PRO A 59 40.22 -12.92 7.11
CA PRO A 59 39.15 -13.88 7.33
C PRO A 59 38.31 -13.62 8.60
N ARG A 60 37.04 -14.04 8.59
CA ARG A 60 36.39 -14.84 9.65
C ARG A 60 34.99 -15.25 9.22
N THR A 61 34.70 -16.52 9.48
CA THR A 61 33.73 -17.38 8.81
C THR A 61 32.29 -16.94 9.05
N ARG A 62 31.56 -16.62 7.99
CA ARG A 62 30.10 -16.67 7.97
C ARG A 62 29.69 -17.78 7.02
N ILE A 63 28.87 -18.69 7.51
CA ILE A 63 28.25 -19.76 6.75
C ILE A 63 27.35 -19.09 5.72
N THR A 64 27.83 -19.00 4.48
CA THR A 64 27.03 -18.55 3.33
C THR A 64 26.20 -19.75 2.87
N ILE A 65 24.91 -19.79 3.24
CA ILE A 65 23.97 -20.65 2.53
C ILE A 65 23.53 -19.88 1.28
N LEU A 66 24.23 -20.17 0.20
CA LEU A 66 23.90 -19.77 -1.17
C LEU A 66 23.12 -20.93 -1.80
N THR A 67 21.78 -20.85 -1.81
CA THR A 67 20.89 -21.73 -2.61
C THR A 67 19.73 -20.87 -3.10
N ALA A 68 19.84 -20.24 -4.28
CA ALA A 68 19.58 -20.79 -5.62
C ALA A 68 18.09 -20.68 -6.04
N ALA A 69 17.89 -19.88 -7.08
CA ALA A 69 16.87 -19.93 -8.12
C ALA A 69 15.37 -19.91 -7.76
N ALA A 70 14.73 -18.79 -8.12
CA ALA A 70 13.30 -18.58 -8.40
C ALA A 70 12.24 -18.81 -7.30
N THR A 71 12.55 -19.51 -6.20
CA THR A 71 11.57 -19.81 -5.14
C THR A 71 12.13 -19.59 -3.72
N GLY A 72 13.45 -19.40 -3.59
CA GLY A 72 14.16 -19.32 -2.29
C GLY A 72 14.44 -17.91 -1.75
N ALA A 73 14.19 -16.85 -2.52
CA ALA A 73 14.57 -15.48 -2.11
C ALA A 73 13.71 -14.93 -0.96
N ALA A 74 12.41 -15.23 -0.95
CA ALA A 74 11.48 -14.71 0.06
C ALA A 74 11.67 -15.40 1.42
N GLY A 75 11.81 -16.74 1.45
CA GLY A 75 11.99 -17.50 2.69
C GLY A 75 13.34 -17.28 3.37
N ALA A 76 14.45 -17.27 2.61
CA ALA A 76 15.76 -16.95 3.15
C ALA A 76 15.85 -15.47 3.58
N GLY A 77 15.18 -14.57 2.85
CA GLY A 77 15.05 -13.16 3.19
C GLY A 77 14.31 -12.95 4.52
N ALA A 78 13.17 -13.61 4.72
CA ALA A 78 12.36 -13.51 5.95
C ALA A 78 13.12 -14.04 7.19
N LEU A 79 13.84 -15.16 7.06
CA LEU A 79 14.64 -15.73 8.16
C LEU A 79 15.83 -14.84 8.53
N ALA A 80 16.62 -14.39 7.54
CA ALA A 80 17.76 -13.51 7.77
C ALA A 80 17.35 -12.14 8.33
N PHE A 81 16.19 -11.65 7.90
CA PHE A 81 15.58 -10.43 8.39
C PHE A 81 15.12 -10.55 9.86
N THR A 82 14.51 -11.68 10.21
CA THR A 82 14.09 -11.97 11.59
C THR A 82 15.30 -12.05 12.52
N ASP A 83 16.40 -12.68 12.07
CA ASP A 83 17.63 -12.78 12.84
C ASP A 83 18.35 -11.43 13.02
N ASP A 84 18.39 -10.59 11.99
CA ASP A 84 19.01 -9.25 12.08
C ASP A 84 18.20 -8.31 12.97
N ILE A 85 16.87 -8.34 12.89
CA ILE A 85 15.99 -7.61 13.82
C ILE A 85 16.19 -8.12 15.24
N LYS A 86 16.14 -9.44 15.45
CA LYS A 86 16.34 -10.07 16.76
C LYS A 86 17.69 -9.69 17.37
N TYR A 87 18.76 -9.74 16.59
CA TYR A 87 20.08 -9.35 17.08
C TYR A 87 20.15 -7.86 17.42
N GLY A 88 19.53 -7.02 16.60
CA GLY A 88 19.38 -5.58 16.83
C GLY A 88 18.68 -5.28 18.16
N TYR A 89 17.51 -5.88 18.38
CA TYR A 89 16.76 -5.72 19.64
C TYR A 89 17.51 -6.30 20.83
N ARG A 90 18.09 -7.51 20.73
CA ARG A 90 18.84 -8.10 21.84
C ARG A 90 20.02 -7.23 22.25
N THR A 91 20.73 -6.66 21.29
CA THR A 91 21.87 -5.75 21.58
C THR A 91 21.39 -4.46 22.24
N SER A 92 20.33 -3.86 21.71
CA SER A 92 19.78 -2.62 22.27
C SER A 92 19.15 -2.82 23.64
N LEU A 93 18.47 -3.93 23.90
CA LEU A 93 17.93 -4.28 25.22
C LEU A 93 19.04 -4.57 26.23
N ASN A 94 20.08 -5.32 25.85
CA ASN A 94 21.23 -5.57 26.72
C ASN A 94 22.02 -4.29 27.07
N GLN A 95 22.00 -3.28 26.20
CA GLN A 95 22.56 -1.95 26.47
C GLN A 95 21.64 -1.12 27.36
N ARG A 96 20.34 -1.16 27.08
CA ARG A 96 19.26 -0.51 27.84
C ARG A 96 19.32 -0.88 29.33
N ASP A 97 19.50 -2.17 29.64
CA ASP A 97 19.50 -2.68 31.02
C ASP A 97 20.71 -2.20 31.84
N LYS A 98 21.72 -1.61 31.20
CA LYS A 98 22.93 -1.09 31.84
C LYS A 98 22.92 0.44 32.00
N ILE A 99 21.87 1.10 31.54
CA ILE A 99 21.78 2.56 31.51
C ILE A 99 20.73 3.00 32.53
N GLU A 100 21.17 3.78 33.52
CA GLU A 100 20.31 4.33 34.57
C GLU A 100 19.50 5.54 34.08
N ASP A 101 20.03 6.31 33.14
CA ASP A 101 19.35 7.48 32.55
C ASP A 101 18.15 7.04 31.68
N GLU A 102 16.96 7.45 32.09
CA GLU A 102 15.70 7.13 31.43
C GLU A 102 15.61 7.73 30.02
N GLU A 103 16.11 8.95 29.81
CA GLU A 103 16.06 9.59 28.50
C GLU A 103 16.97 8.92 27.48
N GLU A 104 18.19 8.54 27.87
CA GLU A 104 19.10 7.78 27.02
C GLU A 104 18.58 6.37 26.73
N ARG A 105 17.98 5.73 27.73
CA ARG A 105 17.35 4.41 27.59
C ARG A 105 16.25 4.42 26.52
N ASP A 106 15.37 5.43 26.57
CA ASP A 106 14.29 5.60 25.60
C ASP A 106 14.82 5.96 24.21
N ARG A 107 15.87 6.79 24.13
CA ARG A 107 16.52 7.13 22.85
C ARG A 107 17.09 5.90 22.16
N ILE A 108 17.75 5.00 22.89
CA ILE A 108 18.31 3.75 22.33
C ILE A 108 17.19 2.85 21.79
N LEU A 109 16.10 2.72 22.53
CA LEU A 109 14.96 1.89 22.12
C LEU A 109 14.27 2.45 20.86
N ARG A 110 13.99 3.76 20.83
CA ARG A 110 13.43 4.46 19.66
C ARG A 110 14.33 4.33 18.43
N SER A 111 15.65 4.48 18.61
CA SER A 111 16.64 4.29 17.54
C SER A 111 16.61 2.85 17.01
N CYS A 112 16.49 1.86 17.90
CA CYS A 112 16.33 0.46 17.51
C CYS A 112 15.05 0.23 16.72
N HIS A 113 13.89 0.71 17.21
CA HIS A 113 12.62 0.64 16.50
C HIS A 113 12.72 1.24 15.10
N ARG A 114 13.28 2.45 14.97
CA ARG A 114 13.45 3.12 13.68
C ARG A 114 14.28 2.31 12.69
N ARG A 115 15.46 1.81 13.11
CA ARG A 115 16.32 1.01 12.23
C ARG A 115 15.62 -0.27 11.77
N CYS A 116 14.88 -0.93 12.66
CA CYS A 116 14.14 -2.15 12.32
C CYS A 116 12.98 -1.84 11.38
N ALA A 117 12.20 -0.79 11.64
CA ALA A 117 11.12 -0.34 10.78
C ALA A 117 11.62 -0.03 9.36
N GLU A 118 12.72 0.71 9.22
CA GLU A 118 13.31 1.05 7.92
C GLU A 118 13.82 -0.19 7.14
N ARG A 119 14.39 -1.17 7.85
CA ARG A 119 14.78 -2.46 7.24
C ARG A 119 13.55 -3.21 6.75
N THR A 120 12.49 -3.23 7.56
CA THR A 120 11.21 -3.87 7.22
C THR A 120 10.60 -3.23 5.99
N LEU A 121 10.53 -1.89 5.96
CA LEU A 121 9.98 -1.12 4.84
C LEU A 121 10.63 -1.54 3.53
N ARG A 122 11.97 -1.62 3.49
CA ARG A 122 12.70 -2.04 2.29
C ARG A 122 12.36 -3.47 1.86
N VAL A 123 12.08 -4.37 2.79
CA VAL A 123 11.64 -5.74 2.47
C VAL A 123 10.22 -5.72 1.91
N LEU A 124 9.30 -4.96 2.52
CA LEU A 124 7.92 -4.84 2.06
C LEU A 124 7.85 -4.22 0.66
N GLU A 125 8.57 -3.13 0.41
CA GLU A 125 8.65 -2.47 -0.91
C GLU A 125 9.23 -3.39 -1.99
N ARG A 126 10.27 -4.16 -1.65
CA ARG A 126 10.92 -5.06 -2.63
C ARG A 126 10.05 -6.25 -3.03
N ASN A 127 9.25 -6.78 -2.11
CA ASN A 127 8.35 -7.89 -2.42
C ASN A 127 7.04 -7.41 -3.05
N GLY A 128 6.61 -6.17 -2.76
CA GLY A 128 5.41 -5.60 -3.36
C GLY A 128 4.12 -6.27 -2.87
N GLY A 129 3.01 -5.98 -3.56
CA GLY A 129 1.79 -6.77 -3.43
C GLY A 129 1.25 -6.87 -2.00
N ILE A 130 1.11 -8.11 -1.55
CA ILE A 130 0.60 -8.48 -0.22
C ILE A 130 1.46 -7.91 0.90
N PHE A 131 2.78 -7.78 0.69
CA PHE A 131 3.68 -7.20 1.69
C PHE A 131 3.50 -5.68 1.82
N ILE A 132 3.18 -4.97 0.72
CA ILE A 132 2.79 -3.56 0.81
C ILE A 132 1.48 -3.45 1.58
N LYS A 133 0.51 -4.32 1.30
CA LYS A 133 -0.76 -4.38 2.04
C LYS A 133 -0.54 -4.65 3.53
N LEU A 134 0.35 -5.58 3.88
CA LEU A 134 0.74 -5.83 5.27
C LEU A 134 1.30 -4.56 5.93
N GLY A 135 2.21 -3.86 5.24
CA GLY A 135 2.74 -2.59 5.71
C GLY A 135 1.68 -1.50 5.88
N GLN A 136 0.66 -1.46 5.02
CA GLN A 136 -0.48 -0.56 5.16
C GLN A 136 -1.28 -0.85 6.44
N HIS A 137 -1.53 -2.12 6.76
CA HIS A 137 -2.15 -2.50 8.03
C HIS A 137 -1.28 -2.09 9.22
N LEU A 138 0.03 -2.41 9.19
CA LEU A 138 0.96 -2.04 10.26
C LEU A 138 1.05 -0.52 10.46
N SER A 139 1.00 0.27 9.37
CA SER A 139 1.01 1.74 9.44
C SER A 139 -0.20 2.30 10.18
N ALA A 140 -1.36 1.66 10.05
CA ALA A 140 -2.60 2.08 10.68
C ALA A 140 -2.68 1.74 12.19
N MET A 141 -1.80 0.89 12.72
CA MET A 141 -1.81 0.41 14.10
C MET A 141 -1.13 1.38 15.09
N THR A 142 -1.47 2.66 15.03
CA THR A 142 -0.81 3.72 15.83
C THR A 142 -1.00 3.59 17.34
N TYR A 143 -2.03 2.85 17.77
CA TYR A 143 -2.30 2.58 19.19
C TYR A 143 -1.56 1.34 19.72
N LEU A 144 -1.05 0.47 18.84
CA LEU A 144 -0.45 -0.82 19.20
C LEU A 144 1.07 -0.83 18.97
N LEU A 145 1.54 -0.19 17.90
CA LEU A 145 2.94 -0.21 17.52
C LEU A 145 3.64 1.11 17.87
N PRO A 146 4.94 1.08 18.20
CA PRO A 146 5.72 2.29 18.42
C PRO A 146 5.63 3.24 17.23
N TYR A 147 5.68 4.55 17.50
CA TYR A 147 5.56 5.60 16.49
C TYR A 147 6.55 5.42 15.33
N GLU A 148 7.76 4.95 15.62
CA GLU A 148 8.81 4.73 14.61
C GLU A 148 8.41 3.66 13.58
N TRP A 149 7.59 2.68 13.94
CA TRP A 149 7.07 1.68 12.99
C TRP A 149 5.97 2.26 12.11
N THR A 150 4.95 2.85 12.73
CA THR A 150 3.77 3.33 12.02
C THR A 150 4.09 4.49 11.07
N SER A 151 4.93 5.43 11.52
CA SER A 151 5.40 6.56 10.70
C SER A 151 6.28 6.13 9.54
N THR A 152 7.12 5.11 9.72
CA THR A 152 8.01 4.62 8.65
C THR A 152 7.24 3.95 7.52
N PHE A 153 6.07 3.37 7.79
CA PHE A 153 5.25 2.69 6.79
C PHE A 153 4.23 3.56 6.07
N VAL A 154 4.07 4.83 6.47
CA VAL A 154 3.17 5.79 5.79
C VAL A 154 3.38 5.84 4.27
N PRO A 155 4.61 5.82 3.72
CA PRO A 155 4.82 5.85 2.27
C PRO A 155 4.15 4.70 1.51
N LEU A 156 3.91 3.55 2.16
CA LEU A 156 3.25 2.39 1.54
C LEU A 156 1.76 2.62 1.26
N GLN A 157 1.15 3.65 1.85
CA GLN A 157 -0.24 4.03 1.56
C GLN A 157 -0.37 4.68 0.18
N ASP A 158 0.59 5.54 -0.18
CA ASP A 158 0.49 6.38 -1.39
C ASP A 158 1.38 5.89 -2.54
N ARG A 159 2.47 5.16 -2.26
CA ARG A 159 3.45 4.73 -3.27
C ARG A 159 3.33 3.24 -3.54
N CYS A 160 2.40 2.89 -4.42
CA CYS A 160 2.26 1.52 -4.90
C CYS A 160 2.97 1.33 -6.26
N PRO A 161 3.59 0.16 -6.49
CA PRO A 161 4.20 -0.15 -7.77
C PRO A 161 3.14 -0.25 -8.88
N VAL A 162 3.56 0.02 -10.11
CA VAL A 162 2.73 -0.06 -11.30
C VAL A 162 3.23 -1.21 -12.16
N SER A 163 2.32 -2.11 -12.56
CA SER A 163 2.58 -3.15 -13.56
C SER A 163 2.61 -2.55 -14.96
N SER A 164 3.45 -3.11 -15.83
CA SER A 164 3.58 -2.63 -17.20
C SER A 164 2.30 -2.86 -18.00
N TYR A 165 2.00 -1.94 -18.91
CA TYR A 165 0.87 -2.07 -19.82
C TYR A 165 0.86 -3.43 -20.56
N ALA A 166 2.03 -3.88 -21.04
CA ALA A 166 2.17 -5.17 -21.72
C ALA A 166 1.73 -6.36 -20.83
N SER A 167 2.09 -6.35 -19.54
CA SER A 167 1.69 -7.42 -18.61
C SER A 167 0.18 -7.42 -18.35
N ILE A 168 -0.44 -6.24 -18.32
CA ILE A 168 -1.88 -6.07 -18.14
C ILE A 168 -2.64 -6.50 -19.39
N ALA A 169 -2.16 -6.12 -20.57
CA ALA A 169 -2.74 -6.54 -21.84
C ALA A 169 -2.72 -8.06 -21.98
N GLN A 170 -1.60 -8.70 -21.60
CA GLN A 170 -1.51 -10.16 -21.59
C GLN A 170 -2.48 -10.78 -20.58
N MET A 171 -2.51 -10.29 -19.34
CA MET A 171 -3.44 -10.78 -18.32
C MET A 171 -4.90 -10.64 -18.74
N PHE A 172 -5.26 -9.52 -19.37
CA PHE A 172 -6.60 -9.28 -19.89
C PHE A 172 -6.95 -10.34 -20.94
N ARG A 173 -6.07 -10.55 -21.92
CA ARG A 173 -6.25 -11.58 -22.95
C ARG A 173 -6.40 -12.98 -22.36
N ASP A 174 -5.60 -13.32 -21.36
CA ASP A 174 -5.68 -14.64 -20.70
C ASP A 174 -7.02 -14.85 -19.96
N ASP A 175 -7.61 -13.79 -19.40
CA ASP A 175 -8.86 -13.85 -18.61
C ASP A 175 -10.14 -13.68 -19.43
N THR A 176 -10.07 -12.95 -20.54
CA THR A 176 -11.24 -12.61 -21.37
C THR A 176 -11.25 -13.38 -22.69
N GLY A 177 -10.09 -13.80 -23.19
CA GLY A 177 -9.92 -14.33 -24.55
C GLY A 177 -9.81 -13.24 -25.63
N GLU A 178 -9.86 -11.96 -25.26
CA GLU A 178 -9.91 -10.82 -26.18
C GLU A 178 -8.76 -9.84 -25.91
N ASP A 179 -8.36 -9.04 -26.91
CA ASP A 179 -7.42 -7.95 -26.65
C ASP A 179 -8.12 -6.71 -26.06
N LEU A 180 -7.36 -5.91 -25.29
CA LEU A 180 -7.84 -4.61 -24.80
C LEU A 180 -8.40 -3.73 -25.93
N LYS A 181 -7.78 -3.75 -27.11
CA LYS A 181 -8.20 -2.98 -28.31
C LYS A 181 -9.48 -3.50 -28.98
N ASP A 182 -9.86 -4.74 -28.69
CA ASP A 182 -11.07 -5.34 -29.24
C ASP A 182 -12.28 -4.84 -28.45
N TYR A 183 -12.14 -4.76 -27.12
CA TYR A 183 -13.19 -4.30 -26.21
C TYR A 183 -13.22 -2.79 -25.98
N PHE A 184 -12.06 -2.14 -25.88
CA PHE A 184 -11.92 -0.70 -25.64
C PHE A 184 -11.46 0.03 -26.90
N SER A 185 -12.12 1.14 -27.25
CA SER A 185 -11.67 2.03 -28.32
C SER A 185 -10.45 2.87 -27.90
N GLU A 186 -10.35 3.16 -26.61
CA GLU A 186 -9.22 3.85 -25.98
C GLU A 186 -8.92 3.18 -24.65
N PHE A 187 -7.65 2.96 -24.33
CA PHE A 187 -7.20 2.49 -23.03
C PHE A 187 -5.90 3.22 -22.68
N ALA A 188 -5.90 3.97 -21.58
CA ALA A 188 -4.73 4.72 -21.16
C ALA A 188 -3.64 3.77 -20.65
N GLU A 189 -2.46 3.78 -21.27
CA GLU A 189 -1.34 2.95 -20.85
C GLU A 189 -0.87 3.28 -19.43
N GLU A 190 -0.86 4.56 -19.08
CA GLU A 190 -0.56 5.04 -17.73
C GLU A 190 -1.81 4.95 -16.83
N PRO A 191 -1.72 4.34 -15.65
CA PRO A 191 -2.84 4.28 -14.71
C PRO A 191 -3.12 5.65 -14.10
N ILE A 192 -4.38 5.91 -13.76
CA ILE A 192 -4.78 7.08 -12.97
C ILE A 192 -4.55 6.91 -11.48
N GLY A 193 -4.33 5.67 -11.03
CA GLY A 193 -4.03 5.35 -9.64
C GLY A 193 -3.57 3.91 -9.48
N ALA A 194 -2.76 3.67 -8.46
CA ALA A 194 -2.29 2.36 -8.07
C ALA A 194 -2.52 2.13 -6.58
N ALA A 195 -2.82 0.89 -6.22
CA ALA A 195 -3.00 0.39 -4.87
C ALA A 195 -2.11 -0.86 -4.70
N SER A 196 -2.07 -1.42 -3.48
CA SER A 196 -1.17 -2.53 -3.16
C SER A 196 -1.39 -3.78 -4.02
N LEU A 197 -2.63 -4.06 -4.42
CA LEU A 197 -3.00 -5.26 -5.19
C LEU A 197 -3.39 -4.99 -6.65
N ALA A 198 -3.57 -3.72 -7.04
CA ALA A 198 -4.24 -3.38 -8.28
C ALA A 198 -3.92 -1.97 -8.75
N GLN A 199 -4.19 -1.69 -10.02
CA GLN A 199 -4.13 -0.35 -10.59
C GLN A 199 -5.38 -0.06 -11.42
N VAL A 200 -5.66 1.22 -11.62
CA VAL A 200 -6.86 1.70 -12.31
C VAL A 200 -6.46 2.48 -13.54
N HIS A 201 -7.02 2.12 -14.68
CA HIS A 201 -6.83 2.79 -15.97
C HIS A 201 -8.11 3.47 -16.41
N LEU A 202 -7.97 4.55 -17.18
CA LEU A 202 -9.09 5.11 -17.92
C LEU A 202 -9.22 4.40 -19.25
N ALA A 203 -10.44 4.09 -19.64
CA ALA A 203 -10.73 3.52 -20.95
C ALA A 203 -12.08 4.02 -21.48
N THR A 204 -12.34 3.72 -22.75
CA THR A 204 -13.62 3.97 -23.43
C THR A 204 -14.10 2.66 -24.06
N VAL A 205 -15.30 2.22 -23.70
CA VAL A 205 -15.91 1.00 -24.24
C VAL A 205 -16.24 1.22 -25.71
N LYS A 206 -15.79 0.31 -26.57
CA LYS A 206 -15.85 0.49 -28.03
C LYS A 206 -17.27 0.51 -28.59
N GLU A 207 -18.13 -0.38 -28.09
CA GLU A 207 -19.51 -0.53 -28.59
C GLU A 207 -20.42 0.64 -28.17
N THR A 208 -20.25 1.15 -26.94
CA THR A 208 -21.16 2.15 -26.37
C THR A 208 -20.58 3.56 -26.36
N GLY A 209 -19.28 3.72 -26.57
CA GLY A 209 -18.56 4.99 -26.37
C GLY A 209 -18.48 5.44 -24.91
N GLN A 210 -18.89 4.60 -23.95
CA GLN A 210 -18.93 4.96 -22.54
C GLN A 210 -17.52 5.04 -21.94
N ARG A 211 -17.23 6.13 -21.23
CA ARG A 211 -15.98 6.28 -20.48
C ARG A 211 -16.03 5.50 -19.16
N VAL A 212 -14.98 4.75 -18.90
CA VAL A 212 -14.91 3.81 -17.77
C VAL A 212 -13.59 3.91 -17.02
N ALA A 213 -13.62 3.45 -15.77
CA ALA A 213 -12.45 3.13 -14.97
C ALA A 213 -12.30 1.61 -14.93
N VAL A 214 -11.12 1.12 -15.33
CA VAL A 214 -10.80 -0.30 -15.39
C VAL A 214 -9.77 -0.61 -14.31
N LYS A 215 -10.22 -1.27 -13.24
CA LYS A 215 -9.36 -1.76 -12.17
C LYS A 215 -8.85 -3.15 -12.54
N VAL A 216 -7.54 -3.30 -12.57
CA VAL A 216 -6.85 -4.56 -12.92
C VAL A 216 -5.90 -4.95 -11.79
N GLN A 217 -5.88 -6.23 -11.44
CA GLN A 217 -4.88 -6.74 -10.50
C GLN A 217 -3.48 -6.70 -11.11
N HIS A 218 -2.46 -6.63 -10.26
CA HIS A 218 -1.10 -6.88 -10.75
C HIS A 218 -0.95 -8.36 -11.15
N PRO A 219 -0.56 -8.69 -12.40
CA PRO A 219 -0.61 -10.05 -12.93
C PRO A 219 0.15 -11.12 -12.13
N GLY A 220 1.19 -10.72 -11.39
CA GLY A 220 2.01 -11.62 -10.58
C GLY A 220 1.40 -12.03 -9.23
N LEU A 221 0.36 -11.35 -8.73
CA LEU A 221 -0.08 -11.52 -7.33
C LEU A 221 -0.73 -12.87 -7.05
N ALA A 222 -1.64 -13.32 -7.93
CA ALA A 222 -2.43 -14.52 -7.69
C ALA A 222 -1.56 -15.79 -7.59
N LEU A 223 -0.43 -15.84 -8.29
CA LEU A 223 0.48 -16.98 -8.27
C LEU A 223 1.18 -17.14 -6.92
N TRP A 224 1.57 -16.02 -6.29
CA TRP A 224 2.41 -16.03 -5.08
C TRP A 224 1.60 -15.88 -3.79
N ALA A 225 0.33 -15.48 -3.88
CA ALA A 225 -0.49 -15.17 -2.71
C ALA A 225 -0.53 -16.25 -1.61
N PRO A 226 -0.70 -17.56 -1.92
CA PRO A 226 -0.69 -18.59 -0.89
C PRO A 226 0.66 -18.72 -0.17
N LEU A 227 1.76 -18.61 -0.93
CA LEU A 227 3.12 -18.67 -0.37
C LEU A 227 3.40 -17.44 0.49
N ASP A 228 3.02 -16.25 0.02
CA ASP A 228 3.24 -15.00 0.74
C ASP A 228 2.45 -14.94 2.05
N LEU A 229 1.22 -15.47 2.06
CA LEU A 229 0.44 -15.65 3.29
C LEU A 229 1.12 -16.63 4.26
N ALA A 230 1.60 -17.78 3.76
CA ALA A 230 2.31 -18.75 4.59
C ALA A 230 3.59 -18.18 5.21
N LEU A 231 4.36 -17.39 4.45
CA LEU A 231 5.55 -16.69 4.93
C LEU A 231 5.21 -15.61 5.96
N THR A 232 4.10 -14.89 5.75
CA THR A 232 3.60 -13.88 6.70
C THR A 232 3.22 -14.54 8.02
N LYS A 233 2.46 -15.64 7.98
CA LYS A 233 2.10 -16.43 9.16
C LYS A 233 3.34 -16.92 9.90
N PHE A 234 4.28 -17.53 9.17
CA PHE A 234 5.55 -18.00 9.74
C PHE A 234 6.33 -16.87 10.43
N THR A 235 6.36 -15.69 9.83
CA THR A 235 7.03 -14.51 10.40
C THR A 235 6.38 -14.08 11.71
N PHE A 236 5.05 -13.97 11.75
CA PHE A 236 4.34 -13.58 12.97
C PHE A 236 4.43 -14.62 14.09
N SER A 237 4.30 -15.92 13.77
CA SER A 237 4.52 -16.98 14.75
C SER A 237 5.95 -17.01 15.29
N THR A 238 6.93 -16.63 14.47
CA THR A 238 8.33 -16.49 14.92
C THR A 238 8.50 -15.27 15.81
N LEU A 239 7.90 -14.13 15.46
CA LEU A 239 7.91 -12.93 16.29
C LEU A 239 7.28 -13.15 17.67
N LYS A 240 6.15 -13.86 17.74
CA LYS A 240 5.49 -14.22 19.01
C LYS A 240 6.39 -14.99 19.97
N LYS A 241 7.24 -15.89 19.45
CA LYS A 241 8.22 -16.62 20.28
C LYS A 241 9.28 -15.71 20.91
N PHE A 242 9.58 -14.57 20.29
CA PHE A 242 10.58 -13.62 20.76
C PHE A 242 9.98 -12.44 21.53
N PHE A 243 8.75 -12.07 21.22
CA PHE A 243 8.03 -10.93 21.79
C PHE A 243 6.59 -11.37 22.15
N PRO A 244 6.42 -12.23 23.17
CA PRO A 244 5.10 -12.79 23.52
C PRO A 244 4.09 -11.72 23.95
N GLU A 245 4.57 -10.57 24.44
CA GLU A 245 3.78 -9.38 24.81
C GLU A 245 3.07 -8.73 23.60
N TYR A 246 3.55 -8.98 22.38
CA TYR A 246 3.06 -8.36 21.15
C TYR A 246 2.56 -9.44 20.17
N ASP A 247 1.42 -10.03 20.49
CA ASP A 247 0.80 -11.02 19.61
C ASP A 247 0.22 -10.34 18.35
N LEU A 248 0.86 -10.59 17.21
CA LEU A 248 0.44 -10.13 15.89
C LEU A 248 -0.05 -11.29 15.00
N GLU A 249 -0.23 -12.51 15.52
CA GLU A 249 -0.73 -13.65 14.73
C GLU A 249 -2.16 -13.41 14.22
N TRP A 250 -2.94 -12.60 14.94
CA TRP A 250 -4.26 -12.16 14.49
C TRP A 250 -4.19 -11.42 13.16
N LEU A 251 -3.11 -10.69 12.87
CA LEU A 251 -2.96 -9.96 11.61
C LEU A 251 -2.76 -10.90 10.43
N SER A 252 -1.96 -11.96 10.59
CA SER A 252 -1.88 -13.02 9.57
C SER A 252 -3.22 -13.72 9.37
N SER A 253 -3.96 -13.97 10.45
CA SER A 253 -5.27 -14.63 10.37
C SER A 253 -6.29 -13.77 9.63
N GLU A 254 -6.29 -12.46 9.90
CA GLU A 254 -7.12 -11.49 9.20
C GLU A 254 -6.76 -11.41 7.71
N MET A 255 -5.47 -11.44 7.37
CA MET A 255 -5.03 -11.47 5.97
C MET A 255 -5.42 -12.77 5.25
N GLU A 256 -5.37 -13.92 5.93
CA GLU A 256 -5.83 -15.21 5.37
C GLU A 256 -7.32 -15.17 4.98
N VAL A 257 -8.13 -14.41 5.72
CA VAL A 257 -9.57 -14.27 5.45
C VAL A 257 -9.87 -13.16 4.43
N SER A 258 -9.24 -12.00 4.57
CA SER A 258 -9.54 -10.80 3.77
C SER A 258 -8.90 -10.83 2.38
N LEU A 259 -7.67 -11.34 2.26
CA LEU A 259 -6.93 -11.28 1.00
C LEU A 259 -7.61 -12.06 -0.15
N PRO A 260 -8.13 -13.29 0.05
CA PRO A 260 -8.85 -13.99 -1.01
C PRO A 260 -10.08 -13.22 -1.51
N GLN A 261 -10.76 -12.49 -0.63
CA GLN A 261 -11.91 -11.66 -0.99
C GLN A 261 -11.47 -10.44 -1.80
N GLU A 262 -10.34 -9.82 -1.46
CA GLU A 262 -9.78 -8.69 -2.21
C GLU A 262 -9.20 -9.08 -3.57
N LEU A 263 -8.74 -10.33 -3.72
CA LEU A 263 -8.27 -10.89 -5.00
C LEU A 263 -9.43 -11.40 -5.88
N ASP A 264 -10.67 -11.26 -5.44
CA ASP A 264 -11.85 -11.56 -6.24
C ASP A 264 -12.71 -10.31 -6.44
N PHE A 265 -12.45 -9.60 -7.54
CA PHE A 265 -13.19 -8.38 -7.86
C PHE A 265 -14.67 -8.61 -8.18
N GLN A 266 -15.12 -9.86 -8.35
CA GLN A 266 -16.55 -10.15 -8.45
C GLN A 266 -17.24 -9.89 -7.10
N GLN A 267 -16.55 -10.14 -5.99
CA GLN A 267 -17.04 -9.79 -4.65
C GLN A 267 -17.05 -8.29 -4.44
N GLU A 268 -16.00 -7.59 -4.88
CA GLU A 268 -15.97 -6.11 -4.85
C GLU A 268 -17.11 -5.50 -5.65
N ALA A 269 -17.39 -6.01 -6.87
CA ALA A 269 -18.54 -5.61 -7.67
C ALA A 269 -19.87 -5.83 -6.95
N ALA A 270 -20.07 -7.01 -6.35
CA ALA A 270 -21.28 -7.32 -5.59
C ALA A 270 -21.44 -6.38 -4.39
N ASN A 271 -20.34 -6.08 -3.68
CA ASN A 271 -20.32 -5.13 -2.57
C ASN A 271 -20.67 -3.72 -3.04
N ALA A 272 -20.10 -3.25 -4.16
CA ALA A 272 -20.40 -1.96 -4.75
C ALA A 272 -21.89 -1.83 -5.10
N MET A 273 -22.47 -2.84 -5.77
CA MET A 273 -23.90 -2.86 -6.09
C MET A 273 -24.80 -2.88 -4.85
N ARG A 274 -24.44 -3.62 -3.80
CA ARG A 274 -25.17 -3.61 -2.52
C ARG A 274 -25.12 -2.23 -1.86
N THR A 275 -23.93 -1.63 -1.84
CA THR A 275 -23.70 -0.30 -1.28
C THR A 275 -24.52 0.74 -2.05
N GLN A 276 -24.55 0.65 -3.38
CA GLN A 276 -25.34 1.54 -4.23
C GLN A 276 -26.83 1.46 -3.91
N LYS A 277 -27.39 0.25 -3.78
CA LYS A 277 -28.80 0.05 -3.41
C LYS A 277 -29.14 0.58 -2.01
N HIS A 278 -28.21 0.45 -1.07
CA HIS A 278 -28.39 0.95 0.29
C HIS A 278 -28.45 2.47 0.31
N PHE A 279 -27.49 3.13 -0.33
CA PHE A 279 -27.39 4.59 -0.33
C PHE A 279 -28.32 5.29 -1.32
N ALA A 280 -28.90 4.58 -2.29
CA ALA A 280 -29.98 5.11 -3.13
C ALA A 280 -31.20 5.57 -2.32
N GLN A 281 -31.35 5.08 -1.07
CA GLN A 281 -32.40 5.46 -0.15
C GLN A 281 -32.08 6.74 0.65
N MET A 282 -30.85 7.27 0.52
CA MET A 282 -30.33 8.44 1.24
C MET A 282 -29.76 9.48 0.25
N PRO A 283 -30.60 10.05 -0.65
CA PRO A 283 -30.14 10.91 -1.75
C PRO A 283 -29.53 12.24 -1.29
N GLU A 284 -29.72 12.63 -0.04
CA GLU A 284 -29.12 13.82 0.58
C GLU A 284 -27.60 13.69 0.80
N LEU A 285 -27.07 12.46 0.80
CA LEU A 285 -25.65 12.22 0.99
C LEU A 285 -24.88 12.50 -0.31
N PRO A 286 -23.73 13.20 -0.27
CA PRO A 286 -22.91 13.50 -1.45
C PRO A 286 -22.12 12.27 -1.95
N LEU A 287 -22.53 11.06 -1.60
CA LEU A 287 -21.85 9.81 -1.94
C LEU A 287 -22.29 9.34 -3.33
N VAL A 288 -21.31 9.11 -4.20
CA VAL A 288 -21.54 8.57 -5.55
C VAL A 288 -20.79 7.25 -5.64
N ILE A 289 -21.53 6.18 -5.96
CA ILE A 289 -20.98 4.84 -6.13
C ILE A 289 -21.05 4.52 -7.61
N PRO A 290 -19.90 4.40 -8.29
CA PRO A 290 -19.87 4.15 -9.73
C PRO A 290 -20.66 2.90 -10.10
N ASN A 291 -21.42 3.00 -11.20
CA ASN A 291 -22.08 1.84 -11.77
C ASN A 291 -21.06 0.78 -12.21
N VAL A 292 -21.22 -0.45 -11.74
CA VAL A 292 -20.44 -1.59 -12.21
C VAL A 292 -20.99 -2.04 -13.56
N ILE A 293 -20.12 -2.13 -14.56
CA ILE A 293 -20.50 -2.59 -15.91
C ILE A 293 -20.35 -4.11 -15.97
N TRP A 294 -19.17 -4.61 -15.56
CA TRP A 294 -18.94 -6.04 -15.36
C TRP A 294 -17.71 -6.28 -14.50
N ALA A 295 -17.57 -7.50 -13.99
CA ALA A 295 -16.42 -7.94 -13.23
C ALA A 295 -16.06 -9.40 -13.51
N LYS A 296 -14.76 -9.67 -13.58
CA LYS A 296 -14.11 -10.98 -13.50
C LYS A 296 -13.22 -10.98 -12.26
N LYS A 297 -12.65 -12.13 -11.91
CA LYS A 297 -11.79 -12.27 -10.71
C LYS A 297 -10.71 -11.18 -10.62
N ARG A 298 -10.01 -10.89 -11.73
CA ARG A 298 -8.87 -9.96 -11.76
C ARG A 298 -9.14 -8.61 -12.42
N ILE A 299 -10.36 -8.38 -12.91
CA ILE A 299 -10.71 -7.20 -13.71
C ILE A 299 -12.09 -6.69 -13.32
N LEU A 300 -12.18 -5.40 -13.01
CA LEU A 300 -13.42 -4.71 -12.67
C LEU A 300 -13.57 -3.46 -13.52
N VAL A 301 -14.67 -3.38 -14.28
CA VAL A 301 -14.98 -2.24 -15.14
C VAL A 301 -16.16 -1.48 -14.56
N MET A 302 -15.94 -0.20 -14.29
CA MET A 302 -16.93 0.70 -13.69
C MET A 302 -17.09 1.96 -14.50
N ALA A 303 -18.28 2.57 -14.47
CA ALA A 303 -18.54 3.85 -15.11
C ALA A 303 -17.61 4.94 -14.53
N ASN A 304 -17.04 5.77 -15.41
CA ASN A 304 -16.29 6.94 -14.98
C ASN A 304 -17.23 8.13 -14.81
N GLU A 305 -17.86 8.20 -13.64
CA GLU A 305 -18.78 9.28 -13.28
C GLU A 305 -17.98 10.54 -12.90
N ARG A 306 -17.48 11.27 -13.91
CA ARG A 306 -17.01 12.64 -13.67
C ARG A 306 -18.22 13.47 -13.23
N ARG A 307 -18.14 14.08 -12.04
CA ARG A 307 -19.06 15.15 -11.66
C ARG A 307 -19.03 16.23 -12.73
N ALA A 308 -20.09 16.34 -13.53
CA ALA A 308 -20.36 17.51 -14.34
C ALA A 308 -20.60 18.69 -13.38
N GLY A 309 -19.53 19.39 -12.98
CA GLY A 309 -19.63 20.50 -12.03
C GLY A 309 -18.34 20.93 -11.32
N GLY A 310 -17.24 20.18 -11.41
CA GLY A 310 -15.94 20.65 -10.94
C GLY A 310 -15.27 21.55 -11.97
N ARG A 311 -15.38 22.88 -11.83
CA ARG A 311 -14.62 23.83 -12.66
C ARG A 311 -13.14 23.45 -12.62
N ALA A 312 -12.57 23.14 -13.78
CA ALA A 312 -11.14 23.20 -13.99
C ALA A 312 -10.70 24.62 -13.61
N ALA A 313 -9.90 24.75 -12.55
CA ALA A 313 -9.17 25.97 -12.28
C ALA A 313 -8.07 26.07 -13.34
N THR A 314 -8.45 26.56 -14.51
CA THR A 314 -7.51 27.07 -15.51
C THR A 314 -6.91 28.34 -14.93
N THR A 315 -5.82 28.24 -14.19
CA THR A 315 -4.97 29.41 -13.93
C THR A 315 -4.06 29.60 -15.12
N SER A 316 -4.58 30.37 -16.08
CA SER A 316 -3.76 31.18 -16.98
C SER A 316 -3.02 32.24 -16.15
N ARG A 317 -1.69 32.14 -16.10
CA ARG A 317 -0.70 33.21 -16.26
C ARG A 317 0.69 32.67 -15.96
#